data_AF-A0A328RY74-F1
#
_entry.id   AF-A0A328RY74-F1
#
_cell.length_a   1.000
_cell.length_b   1.000
_cell.length_c   1.000
_cell.angle_alpha   90.00
_cell.angle_beta   90.00
_cell.angle_gamma   90.00
#
_symmetry.space_group_name_H-M   'P 1'
#
loop_
_entity.id
_entity.type
_entity.pdbx_description
1 polymer ?
#
loop_
_entity_poly.entity_id
_entity_poly.type
_entity_poly.pdbx_seq_one_letter_code
_entity_poly.pdbx_strand_id
1 'polypeptide(L)'
;MKASIRSVALAVALLAFSAIFLNSMYQFSYMIFPGINYIYQGVGVSIAPNLVTNIVFDFRGFDTLGESLILVSAVVTTMLVFGRGKVNLGGKDDE
;
A
#
# COMPACT_ATOMS: atom_id res chain seq x y z
N MET A 1 22.97 -1.05 -34.34
CA MET A 1 23.06 -0.88 -32.87
C MET A 1 23.54 -2.22 -32.30
N LYS A 2 24.80 -2.35 -31.86
CA LYS A 2 25.30 -3.64 -31.32
C LYS A 2 24.82 -3.77 -29.87
N ALA A 3 24.01 -4.78 -29.58
CA ALA A 3 23.62 -5.07 -28.21
C ALA A 3 24.87 -5.51 -27.42
N SER A 4 25.11 -4.85 -26.29
CA SER A 4 26.17 -5.25 -25.35
C SER A 4 25.77 -6.54 -24.65
N ILE A 5 26.74 -7.39 -24.30
CA ILE A 5 26.50 -8.63 -23.54
C ILE A 5 25.70 -8.34 -22.25
N ARG A 6 25.91 -7.16 -21.65
CA ARG A 6 25.16 -6.69 -20.46
C ARG A 6 23.69 -6.42 -20.77
N SER A 7 23.39 -5.79 -21.91
CA SER A 7 22.00 -5.53 -22.30
C SER A 7 21.24 -6.81 -22.65
N VAL A 8 21.92 -7.79 -23.26
CA VAL A 8 21.33 -9.10 -23.53
C VAL A 8 21.08 -9.85 -22.22
N ALA A 9 22.04 -9.87 -21.30
CA ALA A 9 21.88 -10.49 -19.99
C ALA A 9 20.75 -9.87 -19.17
N LEU A 10 20.62 -8.53 -19.17
CA LEU A 10 19.51 -7.83 -18.52
C LEU A 10 18.15 -8.18 -19.14
N ALA A 11 18.07 -8.24 -20.47
CA ALA A 11 16.82 -8.61 -21.15
C ALA A 11 16.41 -10.05 -20.80
N VAL A 12 17.35 -11.00 -20.80
CA VAL A 12 17.09 -12.39 -20.40
C VAL A 12 16.66 -12.49 -18.94
N ALA A 13 17.33 -11.77 -18.03
CA ALA A 13 16.98 -11.75 -16.61
C ALA A 13 15.57 -11.17 -16.37
N LEU A 14 15.23 -10.08 -17.05
CA LEU A 14 13.91 -9.46 -16.98
C LEU A 14 12.82 -10.42 -17.50
N LEU A 15 13.08 -11.08 -18.63
CA LEU A 15 12.15 -12.05 -19.23
C LEU A 15 11.95 -13.26 -18.32
N ALA A 16 13.02 -13.81 -17.75
CA ALA A 16 12.95 -14.92 -16.81
C ALA A 16 12.18 -14.53 -15.55
N PHE A 17 12.48 -13.37 -14.95
CA PHE A 17 11.75 -12.86 -13.79
C PHE A 17 10.26 -12.67 -14.11
N SER A 18 9.95 -12.04 -15.25
CA SER A 18 8.57 -11.79 -15.68
C SER A 18 7.80 -13.11 -15.87
N ALA A 19 8.42 -14.10 -16.50
CA ALA A 19 7.80 -15.42 -16.69
C ALA A 19 7.52 -16.12 -15.36
N ILE A 20 8.49 -16.09 -14.43
CA ILE A 20 8.32 -16.68 -13.09
C ILE A 20 7.24 -15.92 -12.31
N PHE A 21 7.24 -14.59 -12.35
CA PHE A 21 6.27 -13.75 -11.67
C PHE A 21 4.84 -14.01 -12.19
N LEU A 22 4.65 -14.03 -13.51
CA LEU A 22 3.35 -14.31 -14.12
C LEU A 22 2.87 -15.73 -13.81
N ASN A 23 3.76 -16.72 -13.89
CA ASN A 23 3.43 -18.09 -13.49
C ASN A 23 3.03 -18.16 -12.00
N SER A 24 3.72 -17.42 -11.14
CA SER A 24 3.40 -17.35 -9.71
C SER A 24 2.03 -16.71 -9.48
N MET A 25 1.70 -15.62 -10.19
CA MET A 25 0.37 -14.98 -10.13
C MET A 25 -0.74 -15.94 -10.60
N TYR A 26 -0.50 -16.69 -11.68
CA TYR A 26 -1.46 -17.67 -12.19
C TYR A 26 -1.74 -18.78 -11.17
N GLN A 27 -0.68 -19.36 -10.59
CA GLN A 27 -0.83 -20.39 -9.56
C GLN A 27 -1.51 -19.86 -8.29
N PHE A 28 -1.20 -18.61 -7.90
CA PHE A 28 -1.83 -17.96 -6.75
C PHE A 28 -3.35 -17.79 -6.93
N SER A 29 -3.84 -17.59 -8.15
CA SER A 29 -5.27 -17.43 -8.44
C SER A 29 -6.14 -18.60 -7.97
N TYR A 30 -5.59 -19.82 -7.93
CA TYR A 30 -6.30 -21.01 -7.47
C TYR A 30 -6.30 -21.18 -5.95
N MET A 31 -5.45 -20.41 -5.25
CA MET A 31 -5.28 -20.48 -3.79
C MET A 31 -5.96 -19.30 -3.08
N ILE A 32 -6.73 -18.47 -3.78
CA ILE A 32 -7.39 -17.31 -3.17
C ILE A 32 -8.49 -17.81 -2.22
N PHE A 33 -8.19 -17.76 -0.93
CA PHE A 33 -9.22 -17.82 0.10
C PHE A 33 -9.85 -16.44 0.21
N PRO A 34 -11.20 -16.30 0.13
CA PRO A 34 -11.85 -14.99 0.03
C PRO A 34 -11.66 -14.11 1.26
N GLY A 35 -11.14 -14.66 2.38
CA GLY A 35 -10.76 -13.89 3.57
C GLY A 35 -11.91 -13.18 4.27
N ILE A 36 -13.14 -13.37 3.80
CA ILE A 36 -14.37 -12.72 4.26
C ILE A 36 -15.46 -13.79 4.33
N ASN A 37 -16.26 -13.75 5.39
CA ASN A 37 -17.36 -14.68 5.58
C ASN A 37 -18.43 -14.51 4.46
N TYR A 38 -18.87 -15.62 3.85
CA TYR A 38 -19.89 -15.61 2.80
C TYR A 38 -21.23 -15.01 3.24
N ILE A 39 -21.61 -15.20 4.50
CA ILE A 39 -22.80 -14.58 5.09
C ILE A 39 -22.66 -13.07 5.08
N TYR A 40 -21.50 -12.56 5.52
CA TYR A 40 -21.23 -11.12 5.55
C TYR A 40 -21.26 -10.50 4.14
N GLN A 41 -20.76 -11.21 3.12
CA GLN A 41 -20.87 -10.76 1.73
C GLN A 41 -22.32 -10.76 1.23
N GLY A 42 -23.12 -11.77 1.62
CA GLY A 42 -24.52 -11.89 1.21
C GLY A 42 -25.45 -10.86 1.86
N VAL A 43 -25.21 -10.50 3.13
CA VAL A 43 -26.08 -9.57 3.90
C VAL A 43 -25.50 -8.17 4.04
N GLY A 44 -24.23 -7.95 3.69
CA GLY A 44 -23.53 -6.68 3.94
C GLY A 44 -24.21 -5.48 3.29
N VAL A 45 -24.77 -5.65 2.09
CA VAL A 45 -25.50 -4.58 1.39
C VAL A 45 -26.84 -4.22 2.04
N SER A 46 -27.37 -5.08 2.91
CA SER A 46 -28.57 -4.81 3.72
C SER A 46 -28.27 -3.95 4.95
N ILE A 47 -27.01 -3.90 5.39
CA ILE A 47 -26.55 -3.04 6.49
C ILE A 47 -26.21 -1.64 5.94
N ALA A 48 -25.41 -1.59 4.89
CA ALA A 48 -25.03 -0.36 4.21
C ALA A 48 -24.88 -0.61 2.69
N PRO A 49 -25.25 0.35 1.83
CA PRO A 49 -25.32 0.14 0.38
C PRO A 49 -23.97 -0.17 -0.27
N ASN A 50 -22.84 0.17 0.37
CA ASN A 50 -21.51 -0.08 -0.16
C ASN A 50 -20.82 -1.24 0.57
N LEU A 51 -20.73 -2.38 -0.11
CA LEU A 51 -20.10 -3.59 0.44
C LEU A 51 -18.61 -3.41 0.74
N VAL A 52 -17.87 -2.67 -0.10
CA VAL A 52 -16.43 -2.44 0.12
C VAL A 52 -16.20 -1.62 1.38
N THR A 53 -16.98 -0.55 1.57
CA THR A 53 -16.92 0.26 2.79
C THR A 53 -17.27 -0.56 4.02
N ASN A 54 -18.28 -1.43 3.93
CA ASN A 54 -18.65 -2.32 5.04
C ASN A 54 -17.50 -3.28 5.39
N ILE A 55 -16.87 -3.89 4.39
CA ILE A 55 -15.71 -4.78 4.61
C ILE A 55 -14.55 -4.02 5.25
N VAL A 56 -14.19 -2.85 4.74
CA VAL A 56 -12.98 -2.12 5.15
C VAL A 56 -13.16 -1.43 6.50
N PHE A 57 -14.35 -0.93 6.83
CA PHE A 57 -14.60 -0.23 8.10
C PHE A 57 -15.20 -1.09 9.22
N ASP A 58 -15.87 -2.20 8.91
CA ASP A 58 -16.45 -3.10 9.92
C ASP A 58 -15.66 -4.43 9.96
N PHE A 59 -15.74 -5.27 8.93
CA PHE A 59 -15.08 -6.60 8.96
C PHE A 59 -13.55 -6.56 9.11
N ARG A 60 -12.88 -5.62 8.45
CA ARG A 60 -11.42 -5.38 8.48
C ARG A 60 -11.07 -4.02 9.10
N GLY A 61 -11.87 -3.55 10.05
CA GLY A 61 -11.71 -2.22 10.65
C GLY A 61 -10.32 -1.97 11.26
N PHE A 62 -9.64 -3.00 11.76
CA PHE A 62 -8.27 -2.88 12.29
C PHE A 62 -7.23 -2.54 11.24
N ASP A 63 -7.38 -3.01 10.00
CA ASP A 63 -6.45 -2.67 8.91
C ASP A 63 -6.57 -1.18 8.57
N THR A 64 -7.80 -0.66 8.48
CA THR A 64 -8.10 0.76 8.24
C THR A 64 -7.69 1.67 9.39
N LEU A 65 -7.83 1.19 10.64
CA LEU A 65 -7.32 1.88 11.81
C LEU A 65 -5.78 1.96 11.74
N GLY A 66 -5.12 0.89 11.34
CA GLY A 66 -3.68 0.86 11.09
C GLY A 66 -3.24 1.84 10.00
N GLU A 67 -3.92 1.87 8.86
CA GLU A 67 -3.67 2.84 7.78
C GLU A 67 -3.78 4.28 8.29
N SER A 68 -4.82 4.59 9.07
CA SER A 68 -5.03 5.91 9.64
C SER A 68 -3.92 6.29 10.63
N LEU A 69 -3.48 5.37 11.47
CA LEU A 69 -2.35 5.58 12.38
C LEU A 69 -1.05 5.82 11.63
N ILE A 70 -0.79 5.08 10.54
CA ILE A 70 0.38 5.30 9.68
C ILE A 70 0.35 6.71 9.10
N LEU A 71 -0.79 7.18 8.58
CA LEU A 71 -0.92 8.54 8.04
C LEU A 71 -0.65 9.61 9.10
N VAL A 72 -1.23 9.48 10.29
CA VAL A 72 -0.98 10.41 11.41
C VAL A 72 0.50 10.41 11.79
N SER A 73 1.12 9.23 11.92
CA SER A 73 2.53 9.10 12.26
C SER A 73 3.45 9.74 11.20
N ALA A 74 3.11 9.61 9.92
CA ALA A 74 3.86 10.19 8.82
C ALA A 74 3.80 11.73 8.85
N VAL A 75 2.62 12.30 9.11
CA VAL A 75 2.43 13.76 9.23
C VAL A 75 3.21 14.30 10.43
N VAL A 76 3.07 13.68 11.61
CA VAL A 76 3.78 14.09 12.83
C VAL A 76 5.29 14.02 12.62
N THR A 77 5.80 12.92 12.06
CA THR A 77 7.23 12.74 11.79
C THR A 77 7.75 13.80 10.83
N THR A 78 7.02 14.05 9.73
CA THR A 78 7.39 15.09 8.75
C THR A 78 7.43 16.48 9.40
N MET A 79 6.46 16.80 10.26
CA MET A 79 6.42 18.06 10.99
C MET A 79 7.57 18.19 12.00
N LEU A 80 7.97 17.12 12.69
CA LEU A 80 9.09 17.15 13.61
C LEU A 80 10.43 17.35 12.87
N VAL A 81 10.63 16.67 11.74
CA VAL A 81 11.87 16.74 10.95
C VAL A 81 12.00 18.07 10.22
N PHE A 82 10.94 18.54 9.58
CA PHE A 82 11.00 19.71 8.69
C PHE A 82 10.28 20.96 9.22
N GLY A 83 9.39 20.80 10.20
CA GLY A 83 8.52 21.89 10.67
C GLY A 83 9.23 22.94 11.52
N ARG A 84 10.39 22.63 12.11
CA ARG A 84 11.18 23.63 12.88
C ARG A 84 12.06 24.55 12.02
N GLY A 85 12.27 24.25 10.74
CA GLY A 85 13.23 24.96 9.89
C GLY A 85 12.68 26.09 9.00
N LYS A 86 11.34 26.25 8.91
CA LYS A 86 10.71 27.27 8.04
C LYS A 86 9.88 28.32 8.77
N VAL A 87 9.61 28.14 10.05
CA VAL A 87 8.94 29.15 10.86
C VAL A 87 10.03 29.91 11.61
N ASN A 88 10.38 31.08 11.11
CA ASN A 88 11.19 32.02 11.89
C ASN A 88 10.32 32.45 13.08
N LEU A 89 10.48 31.79 14.23
CA LEU A 89 9.67 32.00 15.43
C LEU A 89 9.95 33.37 16.10
N GLY A 90 10.62 34.30 15.41
CA GLY A 90 10.85 35.65 15.88
C GLY A 90 11.65 35.72 17.17
N GLY A 91 12.49 34.71 17.43
CA GLY A 91 13.54 34.84 18.43
C GLY A 91 14.43 35.97 17.96
N LYS A 92 14.46 37.06 18.72
CA LYS A 92 15.42 38.14 18.49
C LYS A 92 16.80 37.53 18.40
N ASP A 93 17.50 37.85 17.33
CA ASP A 93 18.93 37.67 17.25
C ASP A 93 19.52 38.62 18.32
N ASP A 94 19.69 38.09 19.53
CA ASP A 94 20.42 38.78 20.58
C ASP A 94 21.92 38.66 20.24
N GLU A 95 22.45 39.77 19.72
CA GLU A 95 23.86 40.19 19.50
C GLU A 95 24.66 39.57 18.33
#